data_AF-A0A1C3E8E1-F1
#
_entry.id   AF-A0A1C3E8E1-F1
#
_cell.length_a   1.000
_cell.length_b   1.000
_cell.length_c   1.000
_cell.angle_alpha   90.00
_cell.angle_beta   90.00
_cell.angle_gamma   90.00
#
_symmetry.space_group_name_H-M   'P 1'
#
loop_
_entity.id
_entity.type
_entity.pdbx_description
1 polymer ?
#
loop_
_entity_poly.entity_id
_entity_poly.type
_entity_poly.pdbx_seq_one_letter_code
_entity_poly.pdbx_strand_id
1 'polypeptide(L)'
;MRLAMVWHGAFIDASRHWTGRGQGFTGPSGDEILSMPDSRPVAYLTTPDQAWPEGLARENGFRFQGYSLPAVANGQPALTAFQFTDGRLDVIDQFSAWKSTPNDATTDLQRTILTRPSKGSTISSTDGTPQFRVLKASRIEQEEPLAGSSSSSTTWLIDGVWWLTIEPQAGTQGLRPQLRTMGNSKELLLPLHPDKTTGWMLKYNW
;
A
#
# COMPACT_ATOMS: atom_id res chain seq x y z
N MET A 1 11.34 -8.57 1.59
CA MET A 1 10.20 -9.16 0.86
C MET A 1 9.02 -8.23 1.02
N ARG A 2 8.24 -8.01 -0.05
CA ARG A 2 7.01 -7.21 -0.09
C ARG A 2 6.08 -7.81 -1.15
N LEU A 3 4.80 -7.46 -1.14
CA LEU A 3 3.95 -7.70 -2.29
C LEU A 3 4.40 -6.77 -3.43
N ALA A 4 4.76 -7.36 -4.57
CA ALA A 4 5.26 -6.60 -5.71
C ALA A 4 4.12 -6.09 -6.60
N MET A 5 3.16 -6.96 -6.87
CA MET A 5 2.11 -6.76 -7.86
C MET A 5 0.99 -7.78 -7.63
N VAL A 6 -0.23 -7.40 -8.00
CA VAL A 6 -1.42 -8.26 -8.07
C VAL A 6 -2.06 -8.05 -9.44
N TRP A 7 -2.62 -9.09 -10.04
CA TRP A 7 -3.37 -8.95 -11.29
C TRP A 7 -4.51 -9.97 -11.42
N HIS A 8 -5.45 -9.69 -12.32
CA HIS A 8 -6.47 -10.64 -12.76
C HIS A 8 -6.34 -11.02 -14.23
N GLY A 9 -7.07 -12.07 -14.61
CA GLY A 9 -7.12 -12.56 -15.98
C GLY A 9 -6.02 -13.57 -16.28
N ALA A 10 -5.38 -13.43 -17.44
CA ALA A 10 -4.44 -14.43 -17.93
C ALA A 10 -3.19 -14.56 -17.05
N PHE A 11 -2.72 -15.81 -16.91
CA PHE A 11 -1.50 -16.13 -16.18
C PHE A 11 -0.25 -15.87 -17.04
N ILE A 12 0.92 -15.79 -16.39
CA ILE A 12 2.21 -15.52 -17.04
C ILE A 12 2.51 -16.55 -18.13
N ASP A 13 2.87 -16.10 -19.33
CA ASP A 13 3.43 -16.97 -20.37
C ASP A 13 4.92 -17.25 -20.11
N ALA A 14 5.21 -18.38 -19.48
CA ALA A 14 6.58 -18.79 -19.14
C ALA A 14 7.39 -19.36 -20.33
N SER A 15 6.87 -19.31 -21.57
CA SER A 15 7.54 -19.86 -22.76
C SER A 15 8.97 -19.34 -22.96
N ARG A 16 9.21 -18.08 -22.59
CA ARG A 16 10.52 -17.43 -22.57
C ARG A 16 11.57 -18.17 -21.72
N HIS A 17 11.16 -19.02 -20.79
CA HIS A 17 12.04 -19.76 -19.89
C HIS A 17 12.22 -21.24 -20.26
N TRP A 18 11.59 -21.74 -21.32
CA TRP A 18 11.71 -23.14 -21.75
C TRP A 18 13.04 -23.46 -22.42
N THR A 19 13.66 -22.48 -23.07
CA THR A 19 14.95 -22.64 -23.79
C THR A 19 16.15 -22.12 -22.99
N GLY A 20 15.93 -21.50 -21.83
CA GLY A 20 17.01 -20.99 -20.98
C GLY A 20 16.52 -20.41 -19.65
N ARG A 21 17.35 -20.54 -18.61
CA ARG A 21 17.11 -19.90 -17.31
C ARG A 21 17.61 -18.44 -17.34
N GLY A 22 16.88 -17.52 -16.71
CA GLY A 22 17.35 -16.14 -16.52
C GLY A 22 17.15 -15.19 -17.70
N GLN A 23 16.21 -15.47 -18.60
CA GLN A 23 15.91 -14.62 -19.77
C GLN A 23 15.21 -13.28 -19.42
N GLY A 24 15.37 -12.77 -18.20
CA GLY A 24 14.74 -11.53 -17.74
C GLY A 24 13.34 -11.72 -17.13
N PHE A 25 12.69 -10.61 -16.84
CA PHE A 25 11.35 -10.58 -16.26
C PHE A 25 10.28 -10.88 -17.31
N THR A 26 9.32 -11.72 -16.94
CA THR A 26 8.10 -11.99 -17.70
C THR A 26 6.93 -11.47 -16.88
N GLY A 27 6.29 -10.40 -17.36
CA GLY A 27 5.14 -9.79 -16.71
C GLY A 27 3.88 -10.66 -16.78
N PRO A 28 2.83 -10.27 -16.06
CA PRO A 28 1.53 -10.91 -16.17
C PRO A 28 0.93 -10.62 -17.55
N SER A 29 0.20 -11.60 -18.08
CA SER A 29 -0.52 -11.49 -19.35
C SER A 29 -1.95 -10.95 -19.17
N GLY A 30 -2.34 -10.61 -17.95
CA GLY A 30 -3.67 -10.11 -17.60
C GLY A 30 -3.80 -8.59 -17.69
N ASP A 31 -5.04 -8.10 -17.62
CA ASP A 31 -5.38 -6.70 -17.95
C ASP A 31 -5.40 -5.78 -16.70
N GLU A 32 -5.86 -6.30 -15.58
CA GLU A 32 -6.06 -5.55 -14.33
C GLU A 32 -4.81 -5.64 -13.44
N ILE A 33 -3.74 -4.93 -13.80
CA ILE A 33 -2.46 -5.00 -13.10
C ILE A 33 -2.33 -3.89 -12.05
N LEU A 34 -2.25 -4.26 -10.77
CA LEU A 34 -1.89 -3.36 -9.67
C LEU A 34 -0.42 -3.54 -9.28
N SER A 35 0.42 -2.56 -9.64
CA SER A 35 1.82 -2.52 -9.23
C SER A 35 2.00 -1.78 -7.91
N MET A 36 2.65 -2.43 -6.93
CA MET A 36 2.96 -1.81 -5.64
C MET A 36 4.31 -1.06 -5.71
N PRO A 37 4.45 0.08 -5.01
CA PRO A 37 5.70 0.85 -4.98
C PRO A 37 6.95 0.00 -4.72
N ASP A 38 7.99 0.24 -5.51
CA ASP A 38 9.26 -0.51 -5.49
C ASP A 38 10.23 -0.12 -4.38
N SER A 39 10.09 1.10 -3.87
CA SER A 39 10.88 1.64 -2.78
C SER A 39 10.48 1.13 -1.40
N ARG A 40 11.20 1.61 -0.38
CA ARG A 40 10.72 1.59 1.00
C ARG A 40 9.29 2.17 1.12
N PRO A 41 8.40 1.52 1.88
CA PRO A 41 7.01 1.95 2.02
C PRO A 41 6.83 3.11 3.02
N VAL A 42 7.79 3.34 3.92
CA VAL A 42 7.75 4.43 4.91
C VAL A 42 8.88 5.43 4.70
N ALA A 43 8.58 6.71 4.86
CA ALA A 43 9.56 7.78 4.91
C ALA A 43 9.23 8.80 6.01
N TYR A 44 10.25 9.52 6.48
CA TYR A 44 10.10 10.59 7.45
C TYR A 44 10.30 11.91 6.71
N LEU A 45 9.23 12.67 6.55
CA LEU A 45 9.24 13.90 5.77
C LEU A 45 9.19 15.12 6.69
N THR A 46 10.19 15.98 6.60
CA THR A 46 10.25 17.27 7.31
C THR A 46 9.47 18.35 6.58
N THR A 47 9.32 18.23 5.25
CA THR A 47 8.51 19.12 4.43
C THR A 47 7.61 18.34 3.46
N PRO A 48 6.46 18.90 3.03
CA PRO A 48 5.54 18.20 2.12
C PRO A 48 6.14 17.84 0.75
N ASP A 49 7.07 18.67 0.25
CA ASP A 49 7.74 18.59 -1.04
C ASP A 49 9.05 17.77 -1.01
N GLN A 50 9.48 17.32 0.17
CA GLN A 50 10.68 16.51 0.31
C GLN A 50 10.56 15.24 -0.55
N ALA A 51 11.59 15.00 -1.38
CA ALA A 51 11.67 13.82 -2.23
C ALA A 51 11.57 12.52 -1.42
N TRP A 52 10.88 11.52 -1.98
CA TRP A 52 10.86 10.20 -1.37
C TRP A 52 12.28 9.61 -1.40
N PRO A 53 12.80 9.07 -0.28
CA PRO A 53 14.18 8.57 -0.26
C PRO A 53 14.40 7.44 -1.26
N GLU A 54 15.46 7.60 -2.04
CA GLU A 54 15.85 6.66 -3.10
C GLU A 54 16.74 5.52 -2.56
N GLY A 55 17.02 4.55 -3.43
CA GLY A 55 17.87 3.40 -3.14
C GLY A 55 17.10 2.18 -2.61
N LEU A 56 17.83 1.09 -2.37
CA LEU A 56 17.22 -0.16 -1.92
C LEU A 56 16.70 -0.01 -0.49
N ALA A 57 15.49 -0.50 -0.23
CA ALA A 57 14.89 -0.43 1.10
C ALA A 57 15.82 -1.08 2.16
N ARG A 58 16.49 -2.19 1.80
CA ARG A 58 17.41 -2.90 2.70
C ARG A 58 18.64 -2.08 3.08
N GLU A 59 19.20 -1.31 2.16
CA GLU A 59 20.36 -0.44 2.42
C GLU A 59 19.96 0.70 3.36
N ASN A 60 18.71 1.15 3.27
CA ASN A 60 18.11 2.20 4.09
C ASN A 60 17.48 1.68 5.41
N GLY A 61 17.94 0.54 5.92
CA GLY A 61 17.52 0.04 7.24
C GLY A 61 16.23 -0.77 7.29
N PHE A 62 15.45 -0.88 6.19
CA PHE A 62 14.25 -1.73 6.21
C PHE A 62 14.63 -3.20 6.31
N ARG A 63 13.95 -3.91 7.22
CA ARG A 63 14.13 -5.32 7.50
C ARG A 63 12.78 -6.01 7.44
N PHE A 64 12.70 -7.03 6.59
CA PHE A 64 11.57 -7.95 6.58
C PHE A 64 11.64 -8.85 7.81
N GLN A 65 10.57 -8.89 8.59
CA GLN A 65 10.48 -9.64 9.85
C GLN A 65 9.76 -10.98 9.70
N GLY A 66 9.08 -11.19 8.58
CA GLY A 66 8.37 -12.43 8.29
C GLY A 66 7.01 -12.16 7.66
N TYR A 67 6.31 -13.24 7.37
CA TYR A 67 4.94 -13.18 6.88
C TYR A 67 4.09 -14.23 7.57
N SER A 68 2.81 -13.92 7.72
CA SER A 68 1.81 -14.89 8.14
C SER A 68 1.00 -15.29 6.94
N LEU A 69 0.90 -16.60 6.72
CA LEU A 69 -0.05 -17.15 5.75
C LEU A 69 -1.43 -17.23 6.40
N PRO A 70 -2.49 -17.11 5.60
CA PRO A 70 -3.83 -17.30 6.11
C PRO A 70 -4.01 -18.70 6.70
N ALA A 71 -4.57 -18.76 7.90
CA ALA A 71 -5.24 -19.98 8.34
C ALA A 71 -6.60 -20.02 7.62
N VAL A 72 -6.85 -21.05 6.81
CA VAL A 72 -8.19 -21.29 6.27
C VAL A 72 -9.04 -21.81 7.43
N ALA A 73 -9.75 -20.91 8.11
CA ALA A 73 -10.74 -21.26 9.11
C ALA A 73 -12.09 -20.69 8.68
N ASN A 74 -13.07 -21.59 8.48
CA ASN A 74 -14.49 -21.25 8.35
C ASN A 74 -14.85 -20.25 7.24
N GLY A 75 -14.26 -20.38 6.04
CA GLY A 75 -14.67 -19.60 4.86
C GLY A 75 -14.37 -18.10 4.92
N GLN A 76 -13.55 -17.64 5.87
CA GLN A 76 -13.07 -16.25 5.89
C GLN A 76 -11.95 -16.03 4.85
N PRO A 77 -11.84 -14.81 4.30
CA PRO A 77 -10.85 -14.52 3.27
C PRO A 77 -9.44 -14.74 3.79
N ALA A 78 -8.63 -15.36 2.93
CA ALA A 78 -7.23 -15.63 3.15
C ALA A 78 -6.46 -14.31 3.38
N LEU A 79 -6.15 -13.98 4.65
CA LEU A 79 -5.31 -12.85 5.02
C LEU A 79 -3.82 -13.22 4.98
N THR A 80 -3.06 -12.58 4.10
CA THR A 80 -1.59 -12.64 4.10
C THR A 80 -1.04 -11.37 4.71
N ALA A 81 -0.21 -11.48 5.75
CA ALA A 81 0.41 -10.33 6.40
C ALA A 81 1.91 -10.32 6.17
N PHE A 82 2.48 -9.21 5.71
CA PHE A 82 3.93 -8.99 5.65
C PHE A 82 4.33 -8.05 6.77
N GLN A 83 5.36 -8.43 7.53
CA GLN A 83 5.88 -7.64 8.64
C GLN A 83 7.25 -7.09 8.28
N PHE A 84 7.45 -5.80 8.55
CA PHE A 84 8.74 -5.14 8.36
C PHE A 84 8.95 -4.05 9.41
N THR A 85 10.21 -3.67 9.59
CA THR A 85 10.62 -2.57 10.47
C THR A 85 11.79 -1.83 9.85
N ASP A 86 11.91 -0.54 10.10
CA ASP A 86 13.12 0.25 9.84
C ASP A 86 13.91 0.54 11.14
N GLY A 87 13.56 -0.15 12.22
CA GLY A 87 14.10 0.06 13.57
C GLY A 87 13.41 1.18 14.34
N ARG A 88 12.63 2.03 13.66
CA ARG A 88 11.89 3.14 14.28
C ARG A 88 10.38 2.86 14.32
N LEU A 89 9.83 2.34 13.24
CA LEU A 89 8.45 1.86 13.13
C LEU A 89 8.42 0.38 12.77
N ASP A 90 7.51 -0.35 13.43
CA ASP A 90 7.05 -1.64 12.96
C ASP A 90 5.84 -1.42 12.05
N VAL A 91 5.78 -2.17 10.96
CA VAL A 91 4.67 -2.12 10.01
C VAL A 91 4.19 -3.53 9.69
N ILE A 92 2.88 -3.69 9.68
CA ILE A 92 2.17 -4.88 9.23
C ILE A 92 1.32 -4.47 8.02
N ASP A 93 1.58 -5.09 6.89
CA ASP A 93 0.87 -4.88 5.63
C ASP A 93 0.08 -6.15 5.29
N GLN A 94 -1.23 -6.08 5.50
CA GLN A 94 -2.15 -7.22 5.38
C GLN A 94 -2.91 -7.13 4.07
N PHE A 95 -3.10 -8.26 3.40
CA PHE A 95 -3.83 -8.35 2.15
C PHE A 95 -4.88 -9.46 2.27
N SER A 96 -6.08 -9.18 1.79
CA SER A 96 -7.17 -10.14 1.72
C SER A 96 -8.02 -9.89 0.47
N ALA A 97 -8.63 -10.94 -0.04
CA ALA A 97 -9.72 -10.80 -1.01
C ALA A 97 -10.89 -10.02 -0.39
N TRP A 98 -11.53 -9.17 -1.19
CA TRP A 98 -12.75 -8.43 -0.86
C TRP A 98 -13.69 -8.45 -2.06
N LYS A 99 -14.97 -8.14 -1.86
CA LYS A 99 -15.93 -7.92 -2.95
C LYS A 99 -16.66 -6.62 -2.68
N SER A 100 -16.47 -5.60 -3.53
CA SER A 100 -17.29 -4.38 -3.48
C SER A 100 -18.77 -4.70 -3.73
N THR A 101 -19.03 -5.63 -4.62
CA THR A 101 -20.35 -6.09 -5.06
C THR A 101 -20.45 -7.61 -4.81
N PRO A 102 -21.32 -8.09 -3.91
CA PRO A 102 -21.36 -9.51 -3.51
C PRO A 102 -21.53 -10.51 -4.67
N ASN A 103 -22.22 -10.09 -5.73
CA ASN A 103 -22.53 -10.92 -6.89
C ASN A 103 -21.55 -10.74 -8.07
N ASP A 104 -20.50 -9.94 -7.90
CA ASP A 104 -19.50 -9.78 -8.95
C ASP A 104 -18.62 -11.02 -9.08
N ALA A 105 -18.25 -11.31 -10.32
CA ALA A 105 -17.32 -12.36 -10.68
C ALA A 105 -15.88 -11.94 -10.34
N THR A 106 -15.57 -10.64 -10.37
CA THR A 106 -14.27 -10.11 -10.01
C THR A 106 -14.11 -10.06 -8.49
N THR A 107 -12.90 -10.33 -8.00
CA THR A 107 -12.55 -10.26 -6.58
C THR A 107 -11.64 -9.07 -6.37
N ASP A 108 -12.06 -8.11 -5.58
CA ASP A 108 -11.27 -6.93 -5.26
C ASP A 108 -10.16 -7.23 -4.25
N LEU A 109 -9.26 -6.27 -4.08
CA LEU A 109 -8.21 -6.34 -3.07
C LEU A 109 -8.54 -5.42 -1.90
N GLN A 110 -8.51 -5.97 -0.69
CA GLN A 110 -8.42 -5.18 0.53
C GLN A 110 -7.01 -5.29 1.10
N ARG A 111 -6.45 -4.15 1.49
CA ARG A 111 -5.15 -4.03 2.14
C ARG A 111 -5.30 -3.25 3.44
N THR A 112 -4.73 -3.73 4.53
CA THR A 112 -4.72 -3.03 5.81
C THR A 112 -3.28 -2.75 6.21
N ILE A 113 -2.97 -1.46 6.42
CA ILE A 113 -1.69 -1.00 6.94
C ILE A 113 -1.84 -0.73 8.42
N LEU A 114 -1.05 -1.42 9.25
CA LEU A 114 -0.96 -1.16 10.68
C LEU A 114 0.48 -0.80 11.01
N THR A 115 0.69 0.32 11.69
CA THR A 115 2.02 0.76 12.14
C THR A 115 2.02 0.98 13.64
N ARG A 116 3.19 0.82 14.26
CA ARG A 116 3.43 1.20 15.66
C ARG A 116 4.89 1.57 15.85
N PRO A 117 5.24 2.39 16.86
CA PRO A 117 6.63 2.62 17.22
C PRO A 117 7.33 1.30 17.57
N SER A 118 8.53 1.09 17.05
CA SER A 118 9.36 -0.04 17.45
C SER A 118 9.74 0.09 18.93
N LYS A 119 9.85 -1.03 19.64
CA LYS A 119 10.14 -1.02 21.08
C LYS A 119 11.45 -0.28 21.38
N GLY A 120 11.39 0.72 22.25
CA GLY A 120 12.55 1.54 22.64
C GLY A 120 12.97 2.58 21.60
N SER A 121 12.23 2.70 20.48
CA SER A 121 12.39 3.79 19.52
C SER A 121 11.69 5.06 20.00
N THR A 122 12.22 6.20 19.59
CA THR A 122 11.54 7.49 19.67
C THR A 122 11.73 8.19 18.34
N ILE A 123 10.64 8.73 17.78
CA ILE A 123 10.66 9.55 16.57
C ILE A 123 10.36 10.98 17.01
N SER A 124 11.36 11.84 16.89
CA SER A 124 11.27 13.24 17.28
C SER A 124 10.66 14.10 16.16
N SER A 125 10.24 15.32 16.48
CA SER A 125 9.79 16.28 15.45
C SER A 125 10.89 16.62 14.43
N THR A 126 12.16 16.58 14.84
CA THR A 126 13.31 16.82 13.95
C THR A 126 13.58 15.68 12.98
N ASP A 127 13.08 14.46 13.26
CA ASP A 127 13.18 13.34 12.32
C ASP A 127 12.22 13.50 11.12
N GLY A 128 11.20 14.35 11.25
CA GLY A 128 10.11 14.49 10.29
C GLY A 128 8.91 13.59 10.60
N THR A 129 7.79 13.88 9.95
CA THR A 129 6.54 13.13 10.13
C THR A 129 6.63 11.80 9.37
N PRO A 130 6.37 10.64 10.01
CA PRO A 130 6.32 9.39 9.30
C PRO A 130 5.12 9.33 8.35
N GLN A 131 5.41 8.90 7.13
CA GLN A 131 4.49 8.83 6.01
C GLN A 131 4.61 7.46 5.37
N PHE A 132 3.50 6.86 4.98
CA PHE A 132 3.44 5.64 4.20
C PHE A 132 3.09 5.98 2.75
N ARG A 133 3.89 5.54 1.77
CA ARG A 133 3.56 5.72 0.36
C ARG A 133 2.66 4.60 -0.13
N VAL A 134 1.40 4.93 -0.43
CA VAL A 134 0.42 3.97 -0.94
C VAL A 134 0.77 3.54 -2.34
N LEU A 135 0.91 4.53 -3.23
CA LEU A 135 1.13 4.37 -4.65
C LEU A 135 1.79 5.62 -5.25
N LYS A 136 2.32 5.43 -6.46
CA LYS A 136 2.79 6.49 -7.36
C LYS A 136 2.18 6.20 -8.73
N ALA A 137 1.54 7.20 -9.32
CA ALA A 137 0.81 7.07 -10.57
C ALA A 137 0.97 8.33 -11.44
N SER A 138 0.58 8.26 -12.71
CA SER A 138 0.61 9.44 -13.60
C SER A 138 -0.54 10.40 -13.29
N ARG A 139 -1.70 9.84 -12.92
CA ARG A 139 -2.94 10.56 -12.57
C ARG A 139 -3.58 9.94 -11.33
N ILE A 140 -3.97 10.80 -10.39
CA ILE A 140 -4.68 10.44 -9.17
C ILE A 140 -5.70 11.55 -8.94
N GLU A 141 -6.97 11.19 -8.90
CA GLU A 141 -8.08 12.13 -8.77
C GLU A 141 -8.96 11.74 -7.59
N GLN A 142 -9.21 12.67 -6.68
CA GLN A 142 -10.12 12.42 -5.57
C GLN A 142 -11.56 12.56 -6.05
N GLU A 143 -12.42 11.64 -5.65
CA GLU A 143 -13.86 11.81 -5.77
C GLU A 143 -14.37 12.74 -4.66
N GLU A 144 -15.22 13.69 -5.05
CA GLU A 144 -15.87 14.57 -4.08
C GLU A 144 -16.82 13.76 -3.21
N PRO A 145 -16.78 13.93 -1.87
CA PRO A 145 -17.75 13.30 -0.99
C PRO A 145 -19.18 13.67 -1.38
N LEU A 146 -20.10 12.70 -1.30
CA LEU A 146 -21.52 12.98 -1.40
C LEU A 146 -21.92 14.09 -0.42
N ALA A 147 -22.67 15.09 -0.92
CA ALA A 147 -23.12 16.20 -0.11
C ALA A 147 -23.88 15.70 1.14
N GLY A 148 -23.44 16.11 2.33
CA GLY A 148 -24.00 15.66 3.61
C GLY A 148 -23.41 14.37 4.17
N SER A 149 -22.44 13.75 3.50
CA SER A 149 -21.69 12.60 4.03
C SER A 149 -20.81 13.02 5.21
N SER A 150 -20.96 12.33 6.34
CA SER A 150 -20.05 12.42 7.49
C SER A 150 -18.91 11.39 7.43
N SER A 151 -18.80 10.66 6.32
CA SER A 151 -17.74 9.67 6.14
C SER A 151 -16.38 10.34 6.13
N SER A 152 -15.44 9.73 6.86
CA SER A 152 -14.03 10.14 6.85
C SER A 152 -13.20 9.37 5.82
N SER A 153 -13.85 8.47 5.07
CA SER A 153 -13.24 7.76 3.95
C SER A 153 -13.08 8.67 2.75
N THR A 154 -12.06 8.39 1.93
CA THR A 154 -11.78 9.12 0.69
C THR A 154 -11.63 8.13 -0.46
N THR A 155 -12.20 8.45 -1.61
CA THR A 155 -12.15 7.62 -2.82
C THR A 155 -11.32 8.31 -3.89
N TRP A 156 -10.52 7.55 -4.62
CA TRP A 156 -9.56 8.06 -5.59
C TRP A 156 -9.58 7.23 -6.88
N LEU A 157 -9.64 7.87 -8.04
CA LEU A 157 -9.45 7.24 -9.36
C LEU A 157 -7.97 7.27 -9.74
N ILE A 158 -7.39 6.11 -10.02
CA ILE A 158 -5.96 5.96 -10.34
C ILE A 158 -5.78 5.65 -11.82
N ASP A 159 -5.03 6.52 -12.51
CA ASP A 159 -4.74 6.44 -13.95
C ASP A 159 -5.98 6.27 -14.86
N GLY A 160 -7.19 6.56 -14.35
CA GLY A 160 -8.45 6.36 -15.06
C GLY A 160 -8.90 4.90 -15.14
N VAL A 161 -8.24 3.98 -14.43
CA VAL A 161 -8.45 2.54 -14.54
C VAL A 161 -9.22 1.98 -13.35
N TRP A 162 -8.73 2.20 -12.13
CA TRP A 162 -9.28 1.55 -10.93
C TRP A 162 -9.48 2.55 -9.79
N TRP A 163 -10.38 2.21 -8.90
CA TRP A 163 -10.75 3.01 -7.73
C TRP A 163 -10.03 2.53 -6.47
N LEU A 164 -9.66 3.48 -5.63
CA LEU A 164 -9.08 3.25 -4.32
C LEU A 164 -9.88 3.97 -3.26
N THR A 165 -10.55 3.22 -2.39
CA THR A 165 -11.17 3.76 -1.19
C THR A 165 -10.22 3.59 0.00
N ILE A 166 -9.91 4.68 0.68
CA ILE A 166 -9.12 4.70 1.92
C ILE A 166 -10.04 5.00 3.08
N GLU A 167 -10.05 4.10 4.06
CA GLU A 167 -10.85 4.20 5.27
C GLU A 167 -9.93 4.34 6.50
N PRO A 168 -10.07 5.40 7.30
CA PRO A 168 -9.34 5.54 8.56
C PRO A 168 -9.70 4.39 9.52
N GLN A 169 -8.69 3.80 10.17
CA GLN A 169 -8.88 2.83 11.25
C GLN A 169 -8.45 3.43 12.60
N ALA A 170 -8.37 2.61 13.64
CA ALA A 170 -7.92 3.06 14.96
C ALA A 170 -6.57 3.79 14.88
N GLY A 171 -6.47 4.94 15.56
CA GLY A 171 -5.24 5.72 15.63
C GLY A 171 -4.98 6.63 14.43
N THR A 172 -6.01 7.01 13.68
CA THR A 172 -5.93 7.99 12.57
C THR A 172 -6.62 9.32 12.88
N GLN A 173 -6.97 9.57 14.15
CA GLN A 173 -7.67 10.80 14.54
C GLN A 173 -6.86 12.04 14.15
N GLY A 174 -7.47 12.92 13.36
CA GLY A 174 -6.84 14.14 12.86
C GLY A 174 -5.87 13.93 11.67
N LEU A 175 -5.70 12.69 11.21
CA LEU A 175 -4.89 12.36 10.03
C LEU A 175 -5.76 12.29 8.78
N ARG A 176 -5.20 12.65 7.62
CA ARG A 176 -5.87 12.57 6.31
C ARG A 176 -4.90 12.08 5.24
N PRO A 177 -5.34 11.27 4.26
CA PRO A 177 -4.54 10.95 3.09
C PRO A 177 -4.07 12.24 2.39
N GLN A 178 -2.84 12.23 1.89
CA GLN A 178 -2.20 13.38 1.28
C GLN A 178 -1.83 13.06 -0.17
N LEU A 179 -2.42 13.81 -1.10
CA LEU A 179 -2.01 13.78 -2.50
C LEU A 179 -0.93 14.84 -2.72
N ARG A 180 0.18 14.46 -3.35
CA ARG A 180 1.22 15.40 -3.80
C ARG A 180 1.63 15.16 -5.24
N THR A 181 2.13 16.21 -5.88
CA THR A 181 2.66 16.17 -7.25
C THR A 181 4.18 16.26 -7.22
N MET A 182 4.85 15.28 -7.82
CA MET A 182 6.30 15.16 -7.91
C MET A 182 6.69 15.05 -9.39
N GLY A 183 7.06 16.17 -10.01
CA GLY A 183 7.33 16.24 -11.45
C GLY A 183 6.11 15.79 -12.26
N ASN A 184 6.29 14.79 -13.13
CA ASN A 184 5.24 14.23 -13.99
C ASN A 184 4.41 13.11 -13.32
N SER A 185 4.55 12.94 -12.02
CA SER A 185 3.85 11.88 -11.27
C SER A 185 3.15 12.43 -10.04
N LYS A 186 2.17 11.69 -9.56
CA LYS A 186 1.48 11.96 -8.30
C LYS A 186 1.74 10.83 -7.32
N GLU A 187 1.81 11.18 -6.05
CA GLU A 187 1.97 10.21 -4.96
C GLU A 187 0.84 10.40 -3.94
N LEU A 188 0.26 9.28 -3.52
CA LEU A 188 -0.72 9.25 -2.44
C LEU A 188 -0.06 8.71 -1.18
N LEU A 189 -0.07 9.53 -0.13
CA LEU A 189 0.60 9.27 1.14
C LEU A 189 -0.42 9.11 2.27
N LEU A 190 -0.10 8.25 3.23
CA LEU A 190 -0.84 8.12 4.48
C LEU A 190 0.05 8.59 5.63
N PRO A 191 -0.32 9.67 6.33
CA PRO A 191 0.39 10.05 7.53
C PRO A 191 0.22 8.98 8.60
N LEU A 192 1.29 8.80 9.38
CA LEU A 192 1.38 7.86 10.49
C LEU A 192 1.66 8.65 11.78
N HIS A 193 1.20 8.16 12.92
CA HIS A 193 1.66 8.72 14.18
C HIS A 193 3.06 8.19 14.55
N PRO A 194 3.93 9.04 15.10
CA PRO A 194 5.28 8.66 15.52
C PRO A 194 5.32 7.90 16.86
N ASP A 195 4.27 8.00 17.67
CA ASP A 195 4.25 7.64 19.10
C ASP A 195 3.16 6.65 19.49
N LYS A 196 2.26 6.30 18.57
CA LYS A 196 1.14 5.39 18.80
C LYS A 196 0.84 4.57 17.55
N THR A 197 0.00 3.55 17.73
CA THR A 197 -0.48 2.74 16.61
C THR A 197 -1.30 3.58 15.63
N THR A 198 -1.10 3.37 14.34
CA THR A 198 -1.93 3.95 13.27
C THR A 198 -2.39 2.85 12.33
N GLY A 199 -3.67 2.87 11.95
CA GLY A 199 -4.23 1.90 11.02
C GLY A 199 -4.96 2.55 9.83
N TRP A 200 -4.75 2.02 8.64
CA TRP A 200 -5.47 2.42 7.42
C TRP A 200 -5.98 1.18 6.70
N MET A 201 -7.20 1.24 6.17
CA MET A 201 -7.74 0.21 5.29
C MET A 201 -7.89 0.78 3.88
N LEU A 202 -7.44 0.03 2.89
CA LEU A 202 -7.39 0.40 1.50
C LEU A 202 -8.14 -0.65 0.70
N LYS A 203 -9.18 -0.26 -0.03
CA LYS A 203 -9.97 -1.13 -0.91
C LYS A 203 -9.69 -0.72 -2.35
N TYR A 204 -9.12 -1.63 -3.11
CA TYR A 204 -8.82 -1.45 -4.54
C TYR A 204 -9.93 -2.15 -5.32
N ASN A 205 -10.62 -1.40 -6.17
CA ASN A 205 -11.74 -1.85 -6.97
C ASN A 205 -11.42 -1.64 -8.44
N TRP A 206 -11.53 -2.70 -9.23
CA TRP A 206 -11.19 -2.73 -10.64
C TRP A 206 -12.34 -2.23 -11.51
#